data_AF-A0A936LJF7-F1
#
_entry.id   AF-A0A936LJF7-F1
#
_cell.length_a   1.000
_cell.length_b   1.000
_cell.length_c   1.000
_cell.angle_alpha   90.00
_cell.angle_beta   90.00
_cell.angle_gamma   90.00
#
_symmetry.space_group_name_H-M   'P 1'
#
loop_
_entity.id
_entity.type
_entity.pdbx_description
1 polymer ?
#
loop_
_entity_poly.entity_id
_entity_poly.type
_entity_poly.pdbx_seq_one_letter_code
_entity_poly.pdbx_strand_id
1 'polypeptide(L)'
;MKIFAAAVLCLALFGPALAADAAPEATPAMTQATAELLPRHHGYAFEQPQVLLRQRLFGLAHGLSMLAAACLDLPQHSAPIQNAYASWHAKQARSIEVLVLDLSRYYFGERADEANWPDLARALGLNDSILPALGKVPLEDACATLPQAISGARYDFARLLADVPAPEGPAPIAVAVPPAPTSESPAE
;
A
#
# COMPACT_ATOMS: atom_id res chain seq x y z
N MET A 1 -35.90 -51.05 -13.55
CA MET A 1 -37.28 -50.49 -13.50
C MET A 1 -37.16 -49.01 -13.88
N LYS A 2 -37.31 -48.63 -15.17
CA LYS A 2 -38.50 -48.00 -15.82
C LYS A 2 -39.09 -46.87 -14.95
N ILE A 3 -39.20 -45.60 -15.36
CA ILE A 3 -40.04 -44.98 -16.43
C ILE A 3 -39.47 -43.54 -16.68
N PHE A 4 -39.03 -43.10 -17.87
CA PHE A 4 -39.71 -42.53 -19.08
C PHE A 4 -40.35 -41.12 -18.97
N ALA A 5 -39.84 -40.20 -19.84
CA ALA A 5 -40.51 -39.12 -20.61
C ALA A 5 -41.14 -37.92 -19.84
N ALA A 6 -41.28 -36.69 -20.36
CA ALA A 6 -41.28 -36.20 -21.74
C ALA A 6 -40.97 -34.68 -21.78
N ALA A 7 -40.37 -34.25 -22.88
CA ALA A 7 -40.31 -32.86 -23.33
C ALA A 7 -41.68 -32.40 -23.85
N VAL A 8 -42.03 -31.13 -23.64
CA VAL A 8 -43.08 -30.45 -24.41
C VAL A 8 -42.58 -29.08 -24.85
N LEU A 9 -42.33 -29.02 -26.15
CA LEU A 9 -42.07 -27.87 -26.99
C LEU A 9 -43.41 -27.18 -27.28
N CYS A 10 -43.59 -25.91 -26.89
CA CYS A 10 -44.72 -25.10 -27.34
C CYS A 10 -44.20 -23.94 -28.19
N LEU A 11 -44.18 -24.18 -29.51
CA LEU A 11 -44.08 -23.17 -30.56
C LEU A 11 -45.50 -22.66 -30.86
N ALA A 12 -45.75 -21.37 -30.66
CA ALA A 12 -46.92 -20.69 -31.22
C ALA A 12 -46.48 -19.35 -31.83
N LEU A 13 -46.71 -19.26 -33.14
CA LEU A 13 -46.56 -18.09 -34.02
C LEU A 13 -47.71 -17.08 -33.82
N PHE A 14 -47.53 -15.84 -34.30
CA PHE A 14 -48.47 -14.70 -34.54
C PHE A 14 -48.05 -13.45 -33.75
N GLY A 15 -47.73 -12.27 -34.30
CA GLY A 15 -47.57 -11.68 -35.64
C GLY A 15 -46.95 -10.27 -35.45
N PRO A 16 -46.47 -9.54 -36.48
CA PRO A 16 -45.82 -8.25 -36.27
C PRO A 16 -46.88 -7.13 -36.25
N ALA A 17 -47.13 -6.55 -35.07
CA ALA A 17 -47.73 -5.24 -34.98
C ALA A 17 -46.62 -4.20 -35.16
N LEU A 18 -46.64 -3.49 -36.29
CA LEU A 18 -45.88 -2.26 -36.51
C LEU A 18 -46.41 -1.19 -35.55
N ALA A 19 -45.84 -1.13 -34.35
CA ALA A 19 -45.90 0.03 -33.50
C ALA A 19 -44.69 0.92 -33.83
N ALA A 20 -44.97 2.05 -34.47
CA ALA A 20 -44.03 3.16 -34.52
C ALA A 20 -43.86 3.66 -33.09
N ASP A 21 -42.76 3.29 -32.45
CA ASP A 21 -42.37 3.84 -31.16
C ASP A 21 -41.09 4.64 -31.37
N ALA A 22 -41.15 5.90 -30.97
CA ALA A 22 -40.09 6.87 -31.14
C ALA A 22 -38.82 6.34 -30.44
N ALA A 23 -37.72 6.26 -31.18
CA ALA A 23 -36.43 5.96 -30.60
C ALA A 23 -36.15 7.00 -29.48
N PRO A 24 -35.86 6.58 -28.24
CA PRO A 24 -35.35 7.52 -27.25
C PRO A 24 -34.01 8.04 -27.78
N GLU A 25 -33.95 9.36 -27.98
CA GLU A 25 -32.70 10.07 -28.20
C GLU A 25 -31.69 9.61 -27.14
N ALA A 26 -30.62 8.98 -27.59
CA ALA A 26 -29.51 8.61 -26.73
C ALA A 26 -28.87 9.90 -26.23
N THR A 27 -29.25 10.33 -25.02
CA THR A 27 -28.51 11.32 -24.26
C THR A 27 -27.05 10.85 -24.24
N PRO A 28 -26.09 11.64 -24.74
CA PRO A 28 -24.69 11.27 -24.63
C PRO A 28 -24.38 11.22 -23.14
N ALA A 29 -24.18 10.02 -22.62
CA ALA A 29 -23.61 9.83 -21.30
C ALA A 29 -22.25 10.51 -21.32
N MET A 30 -22.15 11.72 -20.77
CA MET A 30 -20.88 12.31 -20.43
C MET A 30 -20.22 11.37 -19.44
N THR A 31 -19.36 10.48 -19.94
CA THR A 31 -18.39 9.78 -19.13
C THR A 31 -17.52 10.89 -18.52
N GLN A 32 -17.83 11.30 -17.29
CA GLN A 32 -16.95 12.17 -16.54
C GLN A 32 -15.64 11.41 -16.43
N ALA A 33 -14.62 11.86 -17.16
CA ALA A 33 -13.27 11.34 -16.99
C ALA A 33 -12.87 11.61 -15.54
N THR A 34 -12.85 10.56 -14.72
CA THR A 34 -12.35 10.65 -13.36
C THR A 34 -10.92 11.19 -13.47
N ALA A 35 -10.68 12.38 -12.93
CA ALA A 35 -9.37 13.00 -13.01
C ALA A 35 -8.33 12.06 -12.40
N GLU A 36 -7.31 11.71 -13.19
CA GLU A 36 -6.27 10.78 -12.76
C GLU A 36 -5.64 11.23 -11.44
N LEU A 37 -5.45 10.30 -10.51
CA LEU A 37 -4.79 10.58 -9.24
C LEU A 37 -3.28 10.58 -9.45
N LEU A 38 -2.73 11.77 -9.64
CA LEU A 38 -1.29 11.98 -9.82
C LEU A 38 -0.62 12.35 -8.48
N PRO A 39 0.47 11.67 -8.10
CA PRO A 39 1.19 12.02 -6.87
C PRO A 39 2.00 13.31 -7.05
N ARG A 40 2.09 14.10 -5.98
CA ARG A 40 2.91 15.31 -5.87
C ARG A 40 4.39 15.03 -5.64
N HIS A 41 4.70 13.86 -5.10
CA HIS A 41 6.06 13.39 -4.84
C HIS A 41 6.25 12.01 -5.48
N HIS A 42 7.49 11.67 -5.81
CA HIS A 42 7.84 10.37 -6.38
C HIS A 42 9.07 9.81 -5.67
N GLY A 43 9.06 8.49 -5.48
CA GLY A 43 10.17 7.77 -4.90
C GLY A 43 10.43 8.11 -3.43
N TYR A 44 11.61 7.71 -2.95
CA TYR A 44 11.97 7.82 -1.55
C TYR A 44 12.36 9.25 -1.14
N ALA A 45 11.90 9.66 0.03
CA ALA A 45 12.13 10.98 0.62
C ALA A 45 13.36 10.94 1.54
N PHE A 46 14.55 10.78 0.98
CA PHE A 46 15.79 10.61 1.76
C PHE A 46 16.08 11.78 2.72
N GLU A 47 15.63 12.99 2.38
CA GLU A 47 15.77 14.20 3.19
C GLU A 47 14.74 14.32 4.34
N GLN A 48 13.78 13.40 4.42
CA GLN A 48 12.73 13.41 5.44
C GLN A 48 12.73 12.07 6.20
N PRO A 49 13.56 11.90 7.24
CA PRO A 49 13.77 10.61 7.90
C PRO A 49 12.47 9.94 8.38
N GLN A 50 11.52 10.75 8.85
CA GLN A 50 10.20 10.32 9.31
C GLN A 50 9.35 9.72 8.18
N VAL A 51 9.39 10.33 6.99
CA VAL A 51 8.70 9.84 5.80
C VAL A 51 9.43 8.63 5.24
N LEU A 52 10.77 8.68 5.17
CA LEU A 52 11.61 7.58 4.70
C LEU A 52 11.37 6.29 5.47
N LEU A 53 11.26 6.37 6.81
CA LEU A 53 10.93 5.20 7.62
C LEU A 53 9.57 4.61 7.20
N ARG A 54 8.54 5.44 7.07
CA ARG A 54 7.20 4.99 6.67
C ARG A 54 7.21 4.36 5.29
N GLN A 55 7.90 4.97 4.33
CA GLN A 55 8.09 4.44 2.98
C GLN A 55 8.78 3.07 3.01
N ARG A 56 9.80 2.90 3.86
CA ARG A 56 10.49 1.62 4.04
C ARG A 56 9.57 0.55 4.64
N LEU A 57 8.81 0.89 5.67
CA LEU A 57 7.88 -0.05 6.32
C LEU A 57 6.73 -0.44 5.38
N PHE A 58 6.19 0.51 4.62
CA PHE A 58 5.21 0.22 3.57
C PHE A 58 5.80 -0.70 2.50
N GLY A 59 7.03 -0.43 2.04
CA GLY A 59 7.73 -1.29 1.08
C GLY A 59 7.94 -2.72 1.60
N LEU A 60 8.25 -2.89 2.90
CA LEU A 60 8.32 -4.21 3.53
C LEU A 60 6.96 -4.90 3.57
N ALA A 61 5.90 -4.18 3.94
CA ALA A 61 4.54 -4.71 3.97
C ALA A 61 4.09 -5.18 2.58
N HIS A 62 4.40 -4.40 1.55
CA HIS A 62 4.10 -4.70 0.16
C HIS A 62 4.88 -5.92 -0.36
N GLY A 63 6.20 -5.98 -0.08
CA GLY A 63 6.99 -7.16 -0.42
C GLY A 63 6.48 -8.43 0.26
N LEU A 64 6.09 -8.33 1.53
CA LEU A 64 5.50 -9.46 2.26
C LEU A 64 4.16 -9.91 1.69
N SER A 65 3.28 -8.98 1.29
CA SER A 65 2.00 -9.36 0.68
C SER A 65 2.19 -10.09 -0.65
N MET A 66 3.12 -9.62 -1.49
CA MET A 66 3.45 -10.29 -2.75
C MET A 66 4.11 -11.65 -2.54
N LEU A 67 5.04 -11.77 -1.59
CA LEU A 67 5.69 -13.04 -1.27
C LEU A 67 4.67 -14.05 -0.71
N ALA A 68 3.84 -13.62 0.24
CA ALA A 68 2.79 -14.48 0.80
C ALA A 68 1.83 -14.96 -0.30
N ALA A 69 1.39 -14.06 -1.19
CA ALA A 69 0.53 -14.41 -2.32
C ALA A 69 1.19 -15.45 -3.25
N ALA A 70 2.44 -15.21 -3.67
CA ALA A 70 3.17 -16.15 -4.53
C ALA A 70 3.36 -17.53 -3.88
N CYS A 71 3.54 -17.58 -2.55
CA CYS A 71 3.66 -18.84 -1.83
C CYS A 71 2.34 -19.63 -1.75
N LEU A 72 1.17 -19.01 -1.98
CA LEU A 72 -0.11 -19.73 -1.98
C LEU A 72 -0.25 -20.66 -3.20
N ASP A 73 0.50 -20.40 -4.27
CA ASP A 73 0.55 -21.27 -5.45
C ASP A 73 1.34 -22.56 -5.21
N LEU A 74 2.00 -22.71 -4.04
CA LEU A 74 2.76 -23.89 -3.64
C LEU A 74 1.98 -24.68 -2.57
N PRO A 75 1.34 -25.82 -2.92
CA PRO A 75 0.42 -26.52 -2.01
C PRO A 75 1.03 -26.85 -0.64
N GLN A 76 2.29 -27.29 -0.61
CA GLN A 76 3.05 -27.63 0.59
C GLN A 76 3.30 -26.44 1.54
N HIS A 77 3.22 -25.21 1.04
CA HIS A 77 3.44 -23.98 1.81
C HIS A 77 2.17 -23.16 2.06
N SER A 78 1.11 -23.36 1.27
CA SER A 78 -0.13 -22.57 1.30
C SER A 78 -0.70 -22.34 2.70
N ALA A 79 -1.04 -23.41 3.43
CA ALA A 79 -1.65 -23.33 4.76
C ALA A 79 -0.76 -22.66 5.83
N PRO A 80 0.51 -23.05 6.03
CA PRO A 80 1.36 -22.38 7.02
C PRO A 80 1.60 -20.90 6.66
N ILE A 81 1.73 -20.56 5.38
CA ILE A 81 1.90 -19.18 4.92
C ILE A 81 0.65 -18.35 5.21
N GLN A 82 -0.52 -18.86 4.84
CA GLN A 82 -1.80 -18.17 5.06
C GLN A 82 -1.98 -17.86 6.55
N ASN A 83 -1.74 -18.84 7.42
CA ASN A 83 -1.87 -18.66 8.87
C ASN A 83 -0.87 -17.65 9.42
N ALA A 84 0.40 -17.76 9.01
CA ALA A 84 1.45 -16.87 9.50
C ALA A 84 1.22 -15.44 9.02
N TYR A 85 0.90 -15.24 7.74
CA TYR A 85 0.62 -13.93 7.17
C TYR A 85 -0.62 -13.28 7.78
N ALA A 86 -1.72 -14.03 7.95
CA ALA A 86 -2.93 -13.51 8.57
C ALA A 86 -2.69 -13.08 10.03
N SER A 87 -1.96 -13.88 10.80
CA SER A 87 -1.57 -13.55 12.18
C SER A 87 -0.70 -12.29 12.24
N TRP A 88 0.32 -12.21 11.39
CA TRP A 88 1.18 -11.04 11.28
C TRP A 88 0.38 -9.78 10.87
N HIS A 89 -0.44 -9.88 9.83
CA HIS A 89 -1.22 -8.76 9.32
C HIS A 89 -2.22 -8.25 10.37
N ALA A 90 -2.89 -9.15 11.09
CA ALA A 90 -3.78 -8.77 12.19
C ALA A 90 -3.03 -8.04 13.31
N LYS A 91 -1.83 -8.52 13.69
CA LYS A 91 -0.98 -7.85 14.68
C LYS A 91 -0.53 -6.44 14.23
N GLN A 92 -0.27 -6.26 12.94
CA GLN A 92 0.24 -5.00 12.37
C GLN A 92 -0.83 -4.06 11.82
N ALA A 93 -2.12 -4.42 11.87
CA ALA A 93 -3.20 -3.72 11.16
C ALA A 93 -3.20 -2.21 11.41
N ARG A 94 -3.14 -1.79 12.69
CA ARG A 94 -3.11 -0.37 13.06
C ARG A 94 -1.87 0.35 12.54
N SER A 95 -0.70 -0.29 12.60
CA SER A 95 0.54 0.29 12.08
C SER A 95 0.45 0.48 10.57
N ILE A 96 -0.07 -0.51 9.86
CA ILE A 96 -0.26 -0.46 8.40
C ILE A 96 -1.25 0.64 8.02
N GLU A 97 -2.36 0.78 8.75
CA GLU A 97 -3.34 1.85 8.53
C GLU A 97 -2.70 3.24 8.67
N VAL A 98 -1.91 3.46 9.73
CA VAL A 98 -1.18 4.72 9.93
C VAL A 98 -0.16 4.97 8.81
N LEU A 99 0.57 3.94 8.38
CA LEU A 99 1.51 4.05 7.25
C LEU A 99 0.81 4.49 5.97
N VAL A 100 -0.30 3.84 5.63
CA VAL A 100 -1.09 4.16 4.43
C VAL A 100 -1.61 5.59 4.52
N LEU A 101 -2.22 5.98 5.64
CA LEU A 101 -2.75 7.33 5.83
C LEU A 101 -1.67 8.42 5.72
N ASP A 102 -0.54 8.24 6.41
CA ASP A 102 0.55 9.22 6.41
C ASP A 102 1.20 9.33 5.03
N LEU A 103 1.40 8.21 4.34
CA LEU A 103 1.97 8.22 2.98
C LEU A 103 0.99 8.75 1.95
N SER A 104 -0.31 8.49 2.09
CA SER A 104 -1.32 9.07 1.20
C SER A 104 -1.35 10.58 1.31
N ARG A 105 -1.28 11.12 2.54
CA ARG A 105 -1.14 12.57 2.76
C ARG A 105 0.14 13.13 2.16
N TYR A 106 1.25 12.43 2.34
CA TYR A 106 2.53 12.85 1.76
C TYR A 106 2.45 12.92 0.23
N TYR A 107 2.05 11.83 -0.43
CA TYR A 107 2.08 11.74 -1.88
C TYR A 107 0.96 12.50 -2.58
N PHE A 108 -0.24 12.57 -2.01
CA PHE A 108 -1.42 13.06 -2.73
C PHE A 108 -2.04 14.34 -2.12
N GLY A 109 -1.57 14.78 -0.95
CA GLY A 109 -2.02 16.03 -0.33
C GLY A 109 -3.52 16.02 -0.04
N GLU A 110 -4.25 16.97 -0.63
CA GLU A 110 -5.70 17.12 -0.43
C GLU A 110 -6.52 15.93 -0.94
N ARG A 111 -5.99 15.15 -1.89
CA ARG A 111 -6.64 13.95 -2.46
C ARG A 111 -6.18 12.65 -1.79
N ALA A 112 -5.68 12.72 -0.56
CA ALA A 112 -5.13 11.57 0.15
C ALA A 112 -6.17 10.48 0.47
N ASP A 113 -7.43 10.85 0.62
CA ASP A 113 -8.56 9.96 0.84
C ASP A 113 -8.96 9.15 -0.41
N GLU A 114 -8.60 9.63 -1.60
CA GLU A 114 -8.79 8.91 -2.86
C GLU A 114 -7.71 7.84 -3.09
N ALA A 115 -6.55 7.97 -2.44
CA ALA A 115 -5.39 7.12 -2.67
C ALA A 115 -5.52 5.75 -2.01
N ASN A 116 -5.24 4.70 -2.77
CA ASN A 116 -5.21 3.32 -2.29
C ASN A 116 -3.80 2.73 -2.29
N TRP A 117 -3.68 1.47 -1.86
CA TRP A 117 -2.41 0.76 -1.77
C TRP A 117 -1.64 0.70 -3.11
N PRO A 118 -2.25 0.30 -4.25
CA PRO A 118 -1.62 0.41 -5.56
C PRO A 118 -1.09 1.80 -5.93
N ASP A 119 -1.81 2.87 -5.59
CA ASP A 119 -1.37 4.25 -5.87
C ASP A 119 -0.08 4.57 -5.10
N LEU A 120 -0.01 4.17 -3.84
CA LEU A 120 1.20 4.32 -3.00
C LEU A 120 2.39 3.50 -3.53
N ALA A 121 2.14 2.26 -3.93
CA ALA A 121 3.18 1.40 -4.50
C ALA A 121 3.75 2.01 -5.80
N ARG A 122 2.88 2.56 -6.65
CA ARG A 122 3.27 3.26 -7.88
C ARG A 122 4.04 4.55 -7.59
N ALA A 123 3.58 5.36 -6.64
CA ALA A 123 4.26 6.60 -6.25
C ALA A 123 5.68 6.33 -5.72
N LEU A 124 5.87 5.20 -5.02
CA LEU A 124 7.16 4.72 -4.53
C LEU A 124 8.03 4.03 -5.58
N GLY A 125 7.48 3.71 -6.76
CA GLY A 125 8.18 2.92 -7.78
C GLY A 125 8.44 1.47 -7.35
N LEU A 126 7.54 0.88 -6.57
CA LEU A 126 7.64 -0.53 -6.18
C LEU A 126 7.17 -1.45 -7.31
N ASN A 127 7.82 -2.61 -7.43
CA ASN A 127 7.41 -3.65 -8.37
C ASN A 127 6.08 -4.28 -7.97
N ASP A 128 5.32 -4.76 -8.94
CA ASP A 128 4.08 -5.52 -8.78
C ASP A 128 4.29 -7.04 -8.72
N SER A 129 5.55 -7.49 -8.84
CA SER A 129 5.96 -8.88 -8.75
C SER A 129 7.08 -9.06 -7.72
N ILE A 130 7.01 -10.17 -6.96
CA ILE A 130 8.07 -10.54 -6.00
C ILE A 130 9.29 -11.15 -6.68
N LEU A 131 9.15 -11.72 -7.88
CA LEU A 131 10.20 -12.52 -8.53
C LEU A 131 11.52 -11.74 -8.72
N PRO A 132 11.51 -10.46 -9.16
CA PRO A 132 12.75 -9.68 -9.27
C PRO A 132 13.47 -9.50 -7.93
N ALA A 133 12.73 -9.41 -6.82
CA ALA A 133 13.29 -9.20 -5.49
C ALA A 133 13.92 -10.48 -4.90
N LEU A 134 13.51 -11.66 -5.35
CA LEU A 134 14.08 -12.94 -4.90
C LEU A 134 15.50 -13.16 -5.44
N GLY A 135 15.83 -12.57 -6.60
CA GLY A 135 17.14 -12.70 -7.22
C GLY A 135 17.50 -14.16 -7.51
N LYS A 136 18.45 -14.72 -6.74
CA LYS A 136 18.89 -16.13 -6.87
C LYS A 136 18.20 -17.08 -5.90
N VAL A 137 17.39 -16.57 -4.98
CA VAL A 137 16.68 -17.39 -3.99
C VAL A 137 15.47 -18.04 -4.67
N PRO A 138 15.35 -19.37 -4.68
CA PRO A 138 14.16 -20.05 -5.17
C PRO A 138 12.92 -19.63 -4.37
N LEU A 139 11.77 -19.48 -5.03
CA LEU A 139 10.51 -19.15 -4.36
C LEU A 139 10.19 -20.16 -3.25
N GLU A 140 10.39 -21.45 -3.52
CA GLU A 140 10.22 -22.54 -2.54
C GLU A 140 11.00 -22.28 -1.25
N ASP A 141 12.29 -21.94 -1.35
CA ASP A 141 13.15 -21.69 -0.18
C ASP A 141 12.70 -20.44 0.59
N ALA A 142 12.27 -19.40 -0.12
CA ALA A 142 11.70 -18.21 0.50
C ALA A 142 10.40 -18.54 1.25
N CYS A 143 9.51 -19.35 0.65
CA CYS A 143 8.26 -19.78 1.26
C CYS A 143 8.50 -20.70 2.47
N ALA A 144 9.46 -21.61 2.40
CA ALA A 144 9.80 -22.52 3.50
C ALA A 144 10.19 -21.76 4.79
N THR A 145 10.85 -20.61 4.64
CA THR A 145 11.35 -19.81 5.78
C THR A 145 10.43 -18.68 6.21
N LEU A 146 9.45 -18.29 5.38
CA LEU A 146 8.60 -17.12 5.62
C LEU A 146 7.85 -17.16 6.96
N PRO A 147 7.19 -18.26 7.38
CA PRO A 147 6.40 -18.28 8.62
C PRO A 147 7.23 -17.90 9.86
N GLN A 148 8.47 -18.37 9.91
CA GLN A 148 9.39 -18.03 10.99
C GLN A 148 9.93 -16.60 10.83
N ALA A 149 10.31 -16.20 9.62
CA ALA A 149 10.92 -14.90 9.35
C ALA A 149 9.97 -13.73 9.70
N ILE A 150 8.69 -13.79 9.33
CA ILE A 150 7.73 -12.68 9.53
C ILE A 150 7.37 -12.43 11.00
N SER A 151 7.68 -13.37 11.88
CA SER A 151 7.52 -13.21 13.33
C SER A 151 8.66 -12.41 13.97
N GLY A 152 9.75 -12.16 13.22
CA GLY A 152 10.94 -11.48 13.73
C GLY A 152 10.80 -9.96 13.90
N ALA A 153 11.72 -9.38 14.68
CA ALA A 153 11.71 -7.97 15.07
C ALA A 153 11.77 -6.95 13.92
N ARG A 154 12.20 -7.38 12.71
CA ARG A 154 12.20 -6.57 11.48
C ARG A 154 10.79 -6.29 10.94
N TYR A 155 9.82 -7.12 11.30
CA TYR A 155 8.44 -7.04 10.81
C TYR A 155 7.47 -6.63 11.92
N ASP A 156 7.99 -6.20 13.08
CA ASP A 156 7.20 -5.60 14.15
C ASP A 156 7.12 -4.07 13.92
N PHE A 157 6.15 -3.65 13.09
CA PHE A 157 6.02 -2.24 12.69
C PHE A 157 5.59 -1.35 13.84
N ALA A 158 4.76 -1.88 14.76
CA ALA A 158 4.38 -1.14 15.96
C ALA A 158 5.62 -0.73 16.77
N ARG A 159 6.56 -1.67 16.97
CA ARG A 159 7.83 -1.36 17.64
C ARG A 159 8.68 -0.37 16.83
N LEU A 160 8.84 -0.60 15.53
CA LEU A 160 9.70 0.22 14.68
C LEU A 160 9.20 1.67 14.54
N LEU A 161 7.90 1.89 14.61
CA LEU A 161 7.30 3.23 14.61
C LEU A 161 7.40 3.92 15.97
N ALA A 162 7.40 3.17 17.07
CA ALA A 162 7.54 3.71 18.42
C ALA A 162 8.98 4.15 18.75
N ASP A 163 9.98 3.49 18.15
CA ASP A 163 11.41 3.80 18.34
C ASP A 163 11.85 5.13 17.68
N VAL A 164 10.91 5.88 17.11
CA VAL A 164 11.19 7.14 16.45
C VAL A 164 11.01 8.28 17.44
N PRO A 165 12.08 9.01 17.82
CA PRO A 165 11.94 10.16 18.69
C PRO A 165 11.00 11.19 18.04
N ALA A 166 10.18 11.83 18.88
CA ALA A 166 9.36 12.97 18.46
C ALA A 166 10.28 14.00 17.79
N PRO A 167 9.80 14.74 16.77
CA PRO A 167 10.60 15.81 16.18
C PRO A 167 11.04 16.74 17.30
N GLU A 168 12.34 16.79 17.56
CA GLU A 168 12.91 17.87 18.35
C GLU A 168 12.51 19.15 17.60
N GLY A 169 11.69 19.98 18.24
CA GLY A 169 11.41 21.32 17.74
C GLY A 169 12.73 22.03 17.45
N PRO A 170 12.73 23.08 16.60
CA PRO A 170 13.97 23.76 16.24
C PRO A 170 14.76 24.05 17.52
N ALA A 171 15.96 23.48 17.60
CA ALA A 171 16.85 23.73 18.72
C ALA A 171 16.88 25.24 18.92
N PRO A 172 16.67 25.75 20.16
CA PRO A 172 16.79 27.18 20.40
C PRO A 172 18.18 27.55 19.88
N ILE A 173 18.21 28.41 18.86
CA ILE A 173 19.44 28.99 18.35
C ILE A 173 20.12 29.56 19.59
N ALA A 174 21.22 28.94 20.00
CA ALA A 174 22.02 29.47 21.09
C ALA A 174 22.43 30.86 20.64
N VAL A 175 21.79 31.88 21.20
CA VAL A 175 22.22 33.27 21.02
C VAL A 175 23.64 33.27 21.55
N ALA A 176 24.60 33.43 20.63
CA ALA A 176 25.99 33.57 20.98
C ALA A 176 26.08 34.73 21.99
N VAL A 177 26.40 34.40 23.23
CA VAL A 177 26.70 35.40 24.25
C VAL A 177 27.95 36.13 23.73
N PRO A 178 27.89 37.45 23.49
CA PRO A 178 29.07 38.18 23.04
C PRO A 178 30.17 38.03 24.09
N PRO A 179 31.44 37.86 23.68
CA PRO A 179 32.54 37.80 24.63
C PRO A 179 32.59 39.09 25.45
N ALA A 180 32.84 38.95 26.76
CA ALA A 180 32.95 40.06 27.69
C ALA A 180 34.02 41.06 27.21
N PRO A 181 33.79 42.38 27.34
CA PRO A 181 34.80 43.36 27.00
C PRO A 181 36.03 43.18 27.90
N THR A 182 37.20 43.03 27.28
CA THR A 182 38.49 43.03 27.97
C THR A 182 38.69 44.42 28.58
N SER A 183 38.78 44.50 29.90
CA SER A 183 39.21 45.73 30.58
C SER A 183 40.67 46.01 30.21
N GLU A 184 40.87 47.04 29.39
CA GLU A 184 42.17 47.62 29.13
C GLU A 184 42.65 48.32 30.42
N SER A 185 43.75 47.83 31.00
CA SER A 185 44.38 48.49 32.16
C SER A 185 45.15 49.73 31.67
N PRO A 186 45.01 50.91 32.29
CA PRO A 186 45.79 52.07 31.90
C PRO A 186 47.26 51.84 32.25
N ALA A 187 48.14 52.20 31.31
CA ALA A 187 49.56 52.30 31.55
C ALA A 187 49.88 53.50 32.45
N GLU A 188 50.70 53.28 33.48
CA GLU A 188 51.49 54.30 34.17
C GLU A 188 52.95 53.83 34.21
#